data_AF-A0AAV8Y251-F1
#
_entry.id   AF-A0AAV8Y251-F1
#
_cell.length_a   1.000
_cell.length_b   1.000
_cell.length_c   1.000
_cell.angle_alpha   90.00
_cell.angle_beta   90.00
_cell.angle_gamma   90.00
#
_symmetry.space_group_name_H-M   'P 1'
#
loop_
_entity.id
_entity.type
_entity.pdbx_description
1 polymer ?
#
loop_
_entity_poly.entity_id
_entity_poly.type
_entity_poly.pdbx_seq_one_letter_code
_entity_poly.pdbx_strand_id
1 'polypeptide(L)'
;MLKMRDSKERTAWILMERIFPPLSKGYIVRPGGSDPPELCDMVSELGIFGVVIGDSRKILVNKQVGHMLRTKVSTANEGGVAAGLGALDSPYLTD
;
A
#
# COMPACT_ATOMS: atom_id res chain seq x y z
N MET A 1 1.82 -25.01 -0.01
CA MET A 1 2.93 -24.78 0.94
C MET A 1 3.74 -26.04 1.27
N LEU A 2 3.17 -27.26 1.21
CA LEU A 2 3.91 -28.52 1.49
C LEU A 2 5.11 -28.78 0.56
N LYS A 3 5.06 -28.32 -0.71
CA LYS A 3 6.14 -28.54 -1.69
C LYS A 3 7.49 -27.88 -1.34
N MET A 4 7.51 -26.83 -0.51
CA MET A 4 8.73 -26.08 -0.18
C MET A 4 9.24 -26.36 1.24
N ARG A 5 8.62 -27.29 1.98
CA ARG A 5 8.91 -27.50 3.41
C ARG A 5 10.36 -27.89 3.70
N ASP A 6 11.04 -28.55 2.77
CA ASP A 6 12.44 -28.96 2.92
C ASP A 6 13.36 -28.40 1.81
N SER A 7 12.82 -27.52 0.96
CA SER A 7 13.61 -26.87 -0.10
C SER A 7 14.37 -25.65 0.42
N LYS A 8 15.58 -25.44 -0.09
CA LYS A 8 16.35 -24.20 0.11
C LYS A 8 15.59 -22.97 -0.39
N GLU A 9 14.71 -23.12 -1.38
CA GLU A 9 13.86 -22.04 -1.92
C GLU A 9 13.02 -21.35 -0.84
N ARG A 10 12.65 -22.06 0.24
CA ARG A 10 11.86 -21.49 1.33
C ARG A 10 12.53 -20.29 1.99
N THR A 11 13.86 -20.21 1.98
CA THR A 11 14.59 -19.09 2.62
C THR A 11 14.44 -17.78 1.85
N ALA A 12 13.90 -17.79 0.63
CA ALA A 12 13.60 -16.58 -0.14
C ALA A 12 12.28 -15.89 0.29
N TRP A 13 11.50 -16.53 1.18
CA TRP A 13 10.16 -16.07 1.56
C TRP A 13 10.05 -15.79 3.06
N ILE A 14 9.20 -14.83 3.41
CA ILE A 14 8.80 -14.57 4.80
C ILE A 14 7.30 -14.79 4.95
N LEU A 15 6.88 -15.25 6.12
CA LEU A 15 5.46 -15.27 6.50
C LEU A 15 5.17 -14.01 7.31
N MET A 16 4.21 -13.22 6.84
CA MET A 16 3.75 -12.01 7.53
C MET A 16 2.28 -12.18 7.88
N GLU A 17 1.90 -11.75 9.09
CA GLU A 17 0.50 -11.67 9.47
C GLU A 17 -0.24 -10.69 8.54
N ARG A 18 -1.39 -11.13 8.02
CA ARG A 18 -2.19 -10.30 7.14
C ARG A 18 -2.95 -9.25 7.96
N ILE A 19 -2.74 -7.98 7.63
CA ILE A 19 -3.50 -6.86 8.22
C ILE A 19 -4.87 -6.75 7.52
N PHE A 20 -5.93 -6.58 8.32
CA PHE A 20 -7.31 -6.38 7.86
C PHE A 20 -7.82 -5.00 8.29
N PRO A 21 -7.57 -3.94 7.50
CA PRO A 21 -8.03 -2.59 7.84
C PRO A 21 -9.56 -2.44 7.65
N PRO A 22 -10.18 -1.42 8.26
CA PRO A 22 -11.59 -1.09 8.01
C PRO A 22 -11.87 -0.85 6.53
N LEU A 23 -13.06 -1.28 6.09
CA LEU A 23 -13.51 -1.04 4.72
C LEU A 23 -14.09 0.38 4.59
N SER A 24 -13.75 1.04 3.49
CA SER A 24 -14.33 2.33 3.10
C SER A 24 -15.07 2.18 1.78
N LYS A 25 -16.25 2.79 1.65
CA LYS A 25 -16.99 2.83 0.38
C LYS A 25 -16.60 4.04 -0.44
N GLY A 26 -16.41 3.85 -1.74
CA GLY A 26 -16.13 4.95 -2.64
C GLY A 26 -15.97 4.51 -4.09
N TYR A 27 -15.46 5.43 -4.89
CA TYR A 27 -15.33 5.28 -6.34
C TYR A 27 -13.87 5.34 -6.74
N ILE A 28 -13.44 4.42 -7.60
CA ILE A 28 -12.10 4.47 -8.20
C ILE A 28 -12.24 4.92 -9.65
N VAL A 29 -11.74 6.12 -9.94
CA VAL A 29 -11.72 6.66 -11.30
C VAL A 29 -10.50 6.11 -12.03
N ARG A 30 -10.72 5.50 -13.21
CA ARG A 30 -9.65 4.99 -14.08
C ARG A 30 -9.86 5.46 -15.53
N PRO A 31 -8.78 5.70 -16.28
CA PRO A 31 -8.88 5.91 -17.72
C PRO A 31 -9.57 4.72 -18.41
N GLY A 32 -10.61 4.99 -19.21
CA GLY A 32 -11.39 3.95 -19.88
C GLY A 32 -12.27 3.11 -18.95
N GLY A 33 -12.45 3.54 -17.70
CA GLY A 33 -13.40 2.92 -16.77
C GLY A 33 -14.85 3.23 -17.11
N SER A 34 -15.77 2.60 -16.37
CA SER A 34 -17.20 2.89 -16.45
C SER A 34 -17.52 4.33 -16.04
N ASP A 35 -18.57 4.89 -16.64
CA ASP A 35 -19.12 6.20 -16.30
C ASP A 35 -20.64 6.07 -16.07
N PRO A 36 -21.13 6.19 -14.82
CA PRO A 36 -20.36 6.49 -13.61
C PRO A 36 -19.51 5.28 -13.15
N PRO A 37 -18.39 5.52 -12.43
CA PRO A 37 -17.64 4.46 -11.78
C PRO A 37 -18.51 3.67 -10.79
N GLU A 38 -18.22 2.38 -10.62
CA GLU A 38 -18.94 1.55 -9.65
C GLU A 38 -18.55 1.89 -8.21
N LEU A 39 -19.53 1.87 -7.31
CA LEU A 39 -19.29 1.98 -5.88
C LEU A 39 -18.70 0.67 -5.38
N CYS A 40 -17.55 0.72 -4.70
CA CYS A 40 -16.85 -0.48 -4.24
C CYS A 40 -16.39 -0.36 -2.78
N ASP A 41 -16.19 -1.52 -2.14
CA ASP A 41 -15.53 -1.61 -0.85
C ASP A 41 -14.02 -1.60 -1.05
N MET A 42 -13.35 -0.66 -0.38
CA MET A 42 -11.93 -0.37 -0.56
C MET A 42 -11.16 -0.44 0.74
N VAL A 43 -9.85 -0.59 0.62
CA VAL A 43 -8.89 -0.48 1.71
C VAL A 43 -7.78 0.47 1.32
N SER A 44 -7.29 1.23 2.30
CA SER A 44 -6.25 2.23 2.11
C SER A 44 -4.98 1.87 2.86
N GLU A 45 -3.84 2.22 2.28
CA GLU A 45 -2.49 2.03 2.82
C GLU A 45 -1.78 3.37 2.86
N LEU A 46 -1.46 3.85 4.06
CA LEU A 46 -0.78 5.12 4.29
C LEU A 46 0.73 4.93 4.26
N GLY A 47 1.39 5.57 3.28
CA GLY A 47 2.84 5.72 3.23
C GLY A 47 3.28 7.06 3.80
N ILE A 48 4.33 7.05 4.62
CA ILE A 48 4.96 8.26 5.16
C ILE A 48 6.36 8.39 4.55
N PHE A 49 6.65 9.52 3.91
CA PHE A 49 7.97 9.77 3.34
C PHE A 49 8.93 10.27 4.41
N GLY A 50 10.11 9.63 4.49
CA GLY A 50 11.21 10.02 5.36
C GLY A 50 12.48 10.33 4.55
N VAL A 51 13.23 11.34 4.99
CA VAL A 51 14.56 11.68 4.45
C VAL A 51 15.58 11.56 5.55
N VAL A 52 16.62 10.77 5.29
CA VAL A 52 17.79 10.62 6.17
C VAL A 52 19.06 10.96 5.38
N ILE A 53 19.86 11.89 5.88
CA ILE A 53 21.15 12.29 5.31
C ILE A 53 22.18 12.21 6.43
N GLY A 54 23.31 11.54 6.18
CA GLY A 54 24.37 11.40 7.16
C GLY A 54 25.65 10.84 6.55
N ASP A 55 26.68 10.76 7.38
CA ASP A 55 27.94 10.06 7.09
C ASP A 55 28.15 8.91 8.10
N SER A 56 29.31 8.27 8.07
CA SER A 56 29.63 7.14 8.96
C SER A 56 29.70 7.49 10.45
N ARG A 57 29.71 8.78 10.81
CA ARG A 57 29.88 9.27 12.18
C ARG A 57 28.67 10.04 12.69
N LYS A 58 27.88 10.65 11.81
CA LYS A 58 26.74 11.50 12.21
C LYS A 58 25.58 11.47 11.21
N ILE A 59 24.38 11.55 11.76
CA ILE A 59 23.17 11.87 11.02
C ILE A 59 23.02 13.40 10.99
N LEU A 60 22.90 13.96 9.80
CA LEU A 60 22.73 15.40 9.56
C LEU A 60 21.25 15.79 9.44
N VAL A 61 20.45 14.93 8.80
CA VAL A 61 19.02 15.12 8.60
C VAL A 61 18.32 13.81 8.89
N ASN A 62 17.23 13.86 9.65
CA ASN A 62 16.28 12.78 9.81
C ASN A 62 14.90 13.41 10.01
N LYS A 63 14.08 13.42 8.96
CA LYS A 63 12.79 14.12 8.95
C LYS A 63 11.74 13.34 8.17
N GLN A 64 10.50 13.42 8.64
CA GLN A 64 9.32 13.13 7.83
C GLN A 64 9.05 14.31 6.89
N VAL A 65 8.71 14.05 5.63
CA VAL A 65 8.63 15.08 4.57
C VAL A 65 7.34 15.05 3.75
N GLY A 66 6.36 14.25 4.18
CA GLY A 66 5.08 14.12 3.49
C GLY A 66 4.48 12.73 3.65
N HIS A 67 3.44 12.47 2.87
CA HIS A 67 2.74 11.20 2.85
C HIS A 67 2.17 10.91 1.45
N MET A 68 1.75 9.67 1.24
CA MET A 68 0.95 9.23 0.11
C MET A 68 -0.03 8.18 0.60
N LEU A 69 -1.32 8.39 0.35
CA LEU A 69 -2.32 7.37 0.57
C LEU A 69 -2.56 6.62 -0.74
N ARG A 70 -2.55 5.29 -0.68
CA ARG A 70 -2.93 4.42 -1.79
C ARG A 70 -4.17 3.66 -1.41
N THR A 71 -5.13 3.58 -2.31
CA THR A 71 -6.39 2.88 -2.08
C THR A 71 -6.60 1.82 -3.16
N LYS A 72 -7.12 0.67 -2.78
CA LYS A 72 -7.44 -0.46 -3.68
C LYS A 72 -8.78 -1.07 -3.31
N VAL A 73 -9.38 -1.81 -4.24
CA VAL A 73 -10.54 -2.65 -3.91
C VAL A 73 -10.14 -3.70 -2.87
N SER A 74 -11.02 -3.97 -1.93
CA SER A 74 -10.75 -4.84 -0.77
C SER A 74 -10.41 -6.29 -1.15
N THR A 75 -10.87 -6.73 -2.32
CA THR A 75 -10.63 -8.06 -2.88
C THR A 75 -9.29 -8.21 -3.59
N ALA A 76 -8.56 -7.11 -3.83
CA ALA A 76 -7.29 -7.15 -4.55
C ALA A 76 -6.12 -7.55 -3.64
N ASN A 77 -5.35 -8.54 -4.08
CA ASN A 77 -4.12 -8.97 -3.40
C ASN A 77 -2.93 -8.04 -3.67
N GLU A 78 -2.97 -7.29 -4.78
CA GLU A 78 -1.95 -6.31 -5.15
C GLU A 78 -2.51 -4.88 -5.03
N GLY A 79 -1.64 -3.90 -4.75
CA GLY A 79 -2.03 -2.51 -4.51
C GLY A 79 -1.16 -1.47 -5.21
N GLY A 80 -0.34 -1.89 -6.18
CA GLY A 80 0.55 -1.00 -6.91
C GLY A 80 -0.24 -0.03 -7.80
N VAL A 81 0.00 1.27 -7.66
CA VAL A 81 -0.57 2.30 -8.55
C VAL A 81 -0.02 2.14 -9.96
N ALA A 82 1.30 1.99 -10.11
CA ALA A 82 1.96 1.79 -11.40
C ALA A 82 1.55 0.46 -12.08
N ALA A 83 1.17 -0.55 -11.30
CA ALA A 83 0.63 -1.81 -11.81
C ALA A 83 -0.85 -1.72 -12.23
N GLY A 84 -1.50 -0.57 -12.00
CA GLY A 84 -2.91 -0.34 -12.34
C GLY A 84 -3.92 -0.95 -11.36
N LEU A 85 -3.47 -1.47 -10.22
CA LEU A 85 -4.32 -2.19 -9.25
C LEU A 85 -4.73 -1.30 -8.06
N GLY A 86 -3.91 -0.32 -7.73
CA GLY A 86 -4.25 0.76 -6.79
C GLY A 86 -4.66 2.05 -7.50
N ALA A 87 -5.09 3.02 -6.70
CA ALA A 87 -5.30 4.41 -7.05
C ALA A 87 -4.66 5.32 -5.99
N LEU A 88 -4.35 6.56 -6.37
CA LEU A 88 -3.90 7.59 -5.43
C LEU A 88 -5.09 8.14 -4.67
N ASP A 89 -4.85 8.47 -3.41
CA ASP A 89 -5.88 8.96 -2.49
C ASP A 89 -5.30 10.01 -1.53
N SER A 90 -6.14 10.64 -0.72
CA SER A 90 -5.75 11.60 0.32
C SER A 90 -6.41 11.23 1.66
N PRO A 91 -5.68 11.33 2.79
CA PRO A 91 -6.27 11.04 4.09
C PRO A 91 -7.29 12.12 4.47
N TYR A 92 -8.47 11.68 4.89
CA TYR A 92 -9.43 12.53 5.57
C TYR A 92 -9.27 12.32 7.09
N LEU A 93 -8.87 13.38 7.80
CA LEU A 93 -8.69 13.32 9.25
C LEU A 93 -10.05 13.40 9.93
N THR A 94 -10.34 12.41 10.77
CA THR A 94 -11.53 12.35 11.62
C THR A 94 -11.14 12.60 13.08
N ASP A 95 -12.08 13.13 13.87
CA ASP A 95 -11.94 13.41 15.30
C ASP A 95 -12.16 12.18 16.20
#